data_AF-A0AA43ZUU1-F1
#
_entry.id   AF-A0AA43ZUU1-F1
#
_cell.length_a   1.000
_cell.length_b   1.000
_cell.length_c   1.000
_cell.angle_alpha   90.00
_cell.angle_beta   90.00
_cell.angle_gamma   90.00
#
_symmetry.space_group_name_H-M   'P 1'
#
loop_
_entity.id
_entity.type
_entity.pdbx_description
1 polymer ?
#
loop_
_entity_poly.entity_id
_entity_poly.type
_entity_poly.pdbx_seq_one_letter_code
_entity_poly.pdbx_strand_id
1 'polypeptide(L)'
;MTTKNMEHLKEVYDQLYGPTFNMKLTKGTSSTGFRTTTVHNTQKLVEFYEKNGKTNNIYISFYNYNNQSIDHDKLVSNDKFYGEYAIFDRILIRVKNKLDFIIDELDEVLNFIHIRQLIHEKFIENLIKDTLTVQKTIEEIFHIKPVIFYTGLNECLIFILFDEIKLDNPYLTLNYIYKLIENNSKVTTINYENMDPLTQNIRLPHSKNITSRLYAHELKENEDYTETINKMKSPNITDYTIPKQDSTRIIEIIKYIDQNADKKLRIARINKFIDSLNEKNNEKNE
;
A
#
# COMPACT_ATOMS: atom_id res chain seq x y z
N MET A 1 7.41 -18.40 -17.31
CA MET A 1 6.28 -18.35 -16.35
C MET A 1 5.15 -19.10 -17.04
N THR A 2 4.30 -19.83 -16.32
CA THR A 2 3.18 -20.53 -16.98
C THR A 2 2.11 -19.52 -17.38
N THR A 3 1.33 -19.82 -18.42
CA THR A 3 0.15 -19.02 -18.84
C THR A 3 -0.80 -18.79 -17.66
N LYS A 4 -1.02 -19.83 -16.84
CA LYS A 4 -1.83 -19.77 -15.62
C LYS A 4 -1.34 -18.72 -14.60
N ASN A 5 -0.03 -18.58 -14.40
CA ASN A 5 0.49 -17.55 -13.49
C ASN A 5 0.25 -16.13 -14.02
N MET A 6 0.22 -15.93 -15.33
CA MET A 6 -0.09 -14.62 -15.93
C MET A 6 -1.57 -14.29 -15.85
N GLU A 7 -2.44 -15.29 -15.98
CA GLU A 7 -3.89 -15.16 -15.75
C GLU A 7 -4.17 -14.74 -14.31
N HIS A 8 -3.60 -15.44 -13.32
CA HIS A 8 -3.73 -15.05 -11.91
C HIS A 8 -3.16 -13.65 -11.64
N LEU A 9 -2.04 -13.28 -12.27
CA LEU A 9 -1.49 -11.93 -12.12
C LEU A 9 -2.46 -10.86 -12.64
N LYS A 10 -3.07 -11.13 -13.79
CA LYS A 10 -4.08 -10.27 -14.39
C LYS A 10 -5.28 -10.13 -13.45
N GLU A 11 -5.76 -11.21 -12.86
CA GLU A 11 -6.86 -11.19 -11.89
C GLU A 11 -6.53 -10.36 -10.64
N VAL A 12 -5.30 -10.50 -10.10
CA VAL A 12 -4.82 -9.69 -8.97
C VAL A 12 -4.84 -8.20 -9.34
N TYR A 13 -4.27 -7.85 -10.48
CA TYR A 13 -4.17 -6.45 -10.91
C TYR A 13 -5.51 -5.86 -11.32
N ASP A 14 -6.42 -6.63 -11.90
CA ASP A 14 -7.79 -6.20 -12.17
C ASP A 14 -8.54 -5.91 -10.87
N GLN A 15 -8.38 -6.74 -9.85
CA GLN A 15 -8.99 -6.51 -8.53
C GLN A 15 -8.38 -5.30 -7.82
N LEU A 16 -7.06 -5.13 -7.92
CA LEU A 16 -6.37 -4.02 -7.26
C LEU A 16 -6.59 -2.69 -7.98
N TYR A 17 -6.48 -2.62 -9.29
CA TYR A 17 -6.40 -1.37 -10.05
C TYR A 17 -7.58 -1.14 -11.01
N GLY A 18 -8.44 -2.15 -11.18
CA GLY A 18 -9.47 -2.18 -12.21
C GLY A 18 -8.91 -2.58 -13.58
N PRO A 19 -9.78 -2.92 -14.55
CA PRO A 19 -9.35 -3.31 -15.90
C PRO A 19 -8.76 -2.15 -16.71
N THR A 20 -9.14 -0.92 -16.38
CA THR A 20 -8.68 0.32 -17.02
C THR A 20 -8.35 1.36 -15.95
N PHE A 21 -7.20 1.98 -16.07
CA PHE A 21 -6.70 2.99 -15.14
C PHE A 21 -5.75 3.93 -15.85
N ASN A 22 -5.06 4.79 -15.11
CA ASN A 22 -4.06 5.70 -15.60
C ASN A 22 -3.08 5.97 -14.45
N MET A 23 -1.99 5.20 -14.43
CA MET A 23 -1.05 5.15 -13.33
C MET A 23 0.39 5.29 -13.85
N LYS A 24 1.27 5.81 -13.00
CA LYS A 24 2.70 5.90 -13.30
C LYS A 24 3.34 4.55 -12.98
N LEU A 25 4.20 4.08 -13.86
CA LEU A 25 4.97 2.85 -13.69
C LEU A 25 6.46 3.18 -13.84
N THR A 26 7.20 2.99 -12.76
CA THR A 26 8.62 3.28 -12.65
C THR A 26 9.40 1.98 -12.56
N LYS A 27 10.45 1.83 -13.37
CA LYS A 27 11.40 0.72 -13.22
C LYS A 27 12.83 1.20 -13.13
N GLY A 28 13.67 0.45 -12.43
CA GLY A 28 15.10 0.67 -12.41
C GLY A 28 15.80 0.15 -11.17
N THR A 29 17.05 0.53 -11.03
CA THR A 29 17.90 0.32 -9.85
C THR A 29 18.72 1.58 -9.59
N SER A 30 19.37 1.66 -8.43
CA SER A 30 20.37 2.71 -8.17
C SER A 30 21.50 2.71 -9.21
N SER A 31 21.86 1.54 -9.74
CA SER A 31 22.92 1.38 -10.76
C SER A 31 22.49 1.74 -12.18
N THR A 32 21.25 1.47 -12.58
CA THR A 32 20.77 1.68 -13.97
C THR A 32 19.94 2.95 -14.15
N GLY A 33 19.63 3.64 -13.05
CA GLY A 33 18.70 4.76 -13.02
C GLY A 33 17.24 4.33 -13.11
N PHE A 34 16.34 5.21 -12.68
CA PHE A 34 14.90 4.99 -12.74
C PHE A 34 14.29 5.63 -13.98
N ARG A 35 13.38 4.91 -14.64
CA ARG A 35 12.60 5.39 -15.79
C ARG A 35 11.13 5.19 -15.52
N THR A 36 10.35 6.22 -15.81
CA THR A 36 8.90 6.26 -15.58
C THR A 36 8.16 6.25 -16.91
N THR A 37 7.05 5.52 -16.97
CA THR A 37 6.10 5.51 -18.08
C THR A 37 4.67 5.53 -17.52
N THR A 38 3.68 5.72 -18.38
CA THR A 38 2.27 5.67 -18.01
C THR A 38 1.65 4.38 -18.52
N VAL A 39 0.83 3.75 -17.69
CA VAL A 39 0.12 2.52 -18.01
C VAL A 39 -1.38 2.71 -17.80
N HIS A 40 -2.18 2.18 -18.73
CA HIS A 40 -3.61 2.52 -18.82
C HIS A 40 -4.56 1.34 -18.60
N ASN A 41 -4.04 0.12 -18.47
CA ASN A 41 -4.84 -1.07 -18.27
C ASN A 41 -3.99 -2.21 -17.73
N THR A 42 -4.68 -3.21 -17.18
CA THR A 42 -4.05 -4.39 -16.59
C THR A 42 -3.24 -5.19 -17.60
N GLN A 43 -3.73 -5.34 -18.83
CA GLN A 43 -3.05 -6.13 -19.86
C GLN A 43 -1.62 -5.61 -20.11
N LYS A 44 -1.48 -4.30 -20.32
CA LYS A 44 -0.17 -3.64 -20.50
C LYS A 44 0.70 -3.73 -19.24
N LEU A 45 0.08 -3.70 -18.05
CA LEU A 45 0.81 -3.86 -16.79
C LEU A 45 1.39 -5.28 -16.64
N VAL A 46 0.62 -6.32 -17.02
CA VAL A 46 1.08 -7.72 -17.02
C VAL A 46 2.21 -7.92 -18.04
N GLU A 47 2.07 -7.40 -19.26
CA GLU A 47 3.14 -7.44 -20.27
C GLU A 47 4.43 -6.75 -19.78
N PHE A 48 4.28 -5.62 -19.10
CA PHE A 48 5.41 -4.93 -18.49
C PHE A 48 6.05 -5.77 -17.38
N TYR A 49 5.24 -6.39 -16.51
CA TYR A 49 5.71 -7.28 -15.46
C TYR A 49 6.48 -8.46 -16.05
N GLU A 50 5.96 -9.13 -17.08
CA GLU A 50 6.61 -10.29 -17.69
C GLU A 50 8.01 -9.94 -18.18
N LYS A 51 8.15 -8.76 -18.82
CA LYS A 51 9.42 -8.28 -19.35
C LYS A 51 10.42 -7.82 -18.29
N ASN A 52 9.96 -7.31 -17.14
CA ASN A 52 10.83 -6.56 -16.21
C ASN A 52 10.81 -7.05 -14.75
N GLY A 53 9.77 -7.76 -14.31
CA GLY A 53 9.43 -8.01 -12.90
C GLY A 53 10.42 -8.85 -12.09
N LYS A 54 11.38 -9.48 -12.78
CA LYS A 54 12.42 -10.34 -12.16
C LYS A 54 13.79 -9.68 -12.09
N THR A 55 14.01 -8.63 -12.87
CA THR A 55 15.34 -8.04 -13.10
C THR A 55 15.42 -6.58 -12.68
N ASN A 56 14.29 -5.91 -12.47
CA ASN A 56 14.23 -4.52 -12.04
C ASN A 56 13.40 -4.39 -10.76
N ASN A 57 13.68 -3.34 -9.99
CA ASN A 57 12.64 -2.87 -9.07
C ASN A 57 11.55 -2.20 -9.90
N ILE A 58 10.30 -2.55 -9.63
CA ILE A 58 9.14 -1.96 -10.29
C ILE A 58 8.27 -1.32 -9.23
N TYR A 59 7.90 -0.07 -9.48
CA TYR A 59 6.99 0.71 -8.66
C TYR A 59 5.84 1.22 -9.51
N ILE A 60 4.65 1.27 -8.94
CA ILE A 60 3.47 1.87 -9.55
C ILE A 60 2.96 2.99 -8.64
N SER A 61 2.41 4.07 -9.21
CA SER A 61 1.71 5.07 -8.39
C SER A 61 0.60 4.39 -7.62
N PHE A 62 0.30 4.86 -6.42
CA PHE A 62 -0.74 4.26 -5.60
C PHE A 62 -2.15 4.60 -6.12
N TYR A 63 -2.37 5.87 -6.49
CA TYR A 63 -3.63 6.34 -7.04
C TYR A 63 -3.71 6.22 -8.55
N ASN A 64 -4.93 6.03 -9.02
CA ASN A 64 -5.36 6.26 -10.40
C ASN A 64 -5.66 7.76 -10.58
N TYR A 65 -5.51 8.27 -11.81
CA TYR A 65 -5.73 9.68 -12.13
C TYR A 65 -6.67 9.85 -13.33
N ASN A 66 -7.62 10.77 -13.24
CA ASN A 66 -8.63 11.01 -14.27
C ASN A 66 -8.12 11.69 -15.58
N ASN A 67 -6.88 12.21 -15.62
CA ASN A 67 -6.36 12.96 -16.77
C ASN A 67 -5.47 12.14 -17.72
N GLN A 68 -5.82 12.08 -19.01
CA GLN A 68 -5.13 11.30 -20.07
C GLN A 68 -3.66 11.67 -20.29
N SER A 69 -3.24 12.89 -19.98
CA SER A 69 -1.85 13.33 -20.06
C SER A 69 -1.46 13.97 -18.74
N ILE A 70 -1.03 13.15 -17.79
CA ILE A 70 -0.31 13.65 -16.63
C ILE A 70 1.01 14.25 -17.15
N ASP A 71 1.03 15.53 -17.51
CA ASP A 71 2.22 16.24 -18.02
C ASP A 71 3.24 16.37 -16.88
N HIS A 72 4.15 15.41 -16.83
CA HIS A 72 4.90 15.04 -15.63
C HIS A 72 5.93 16.08 -15.17
N ASP A 73 6.36 16.98 -16.06
CA ASP A 73 7.35 18.02 -15.76
C ASP A 73 6.74 19.23 -15.02
N LYS A 74 5.41 19.37 -15.03
CA LYS A 74 4.69 20.44 -14.31
C LYS A 74 4.28 20.09 -12.89
N LEU A 75 4.52 18.85 -12.46
CA LEU A 75 3.99 18.30 -11.19
C LEU A 75 4.88 18.52 -9.96
N VAL A 76 6.02 19.18 -10.13
CA VAL A 76 7.06 19.23 -9.10
C VAL A 76 6.74 20.21 -7.96
N SER A 77 5.60 20.91 -7.98
CA SER A 77 5.40 22.04 -7.05
C SER A 77 3.99 22.29 -6.50
N ASN A 78 3.00 21.40 -6.68
CA ASN A 78 1.63 21.74 -6.22
C ASN A 78 0.81 20.56 -5.71
N ASP A 79 0.77 20.36 -4.39
CA ASP A 79 -0.04 19.35 -3.68
C ASP A 79 -1.54 19.45 -4.03
N LYS A 80 -2.03 20.65 -4.35
CA LYS A 80 -3.40 20.90 -4.82
C LYS A 80 -3.73 20.14 -6.11
N PHE A 81 -2.75 19.99 -7.00
CA PHE A 81 -2.97 19.35 -8.30
C PHE A 81 -3.25 17.85 -8.13
N TYR A 82 -2.43 17.13 -7.33
CA TYR A 82 -2.64 15.69 -7.16
C TYR A 82 -3.99 15.37 -6.50
N GLY A 83 -4.43 16.21 -5.56
CA GLY A 83 -5.73 16.03 -4.89
C GLY A 83 -6.93 16.18 -5.82
N GLU A 84 -6.85 17.07 -6.83
CA GLU A 84 -7.94 17.32 -7.78
C GLU A 84 -8.15 16.19 -8.81
N TYR A 85 -7.07 15.50 -9.20
CA TYR A 85 -7.12 14.50 -10.28
C TYR A 85 -7.03 13.06 -9.79
N ALA A 86 -6.63 12.83 -8.54
CA ALA A 86 -6.59 11.50 -7.95
C ALA A 86 -8.00 10.94 -7.73
N ILE A 87 -8.16 9.65 -8.01
CA ILE A 87 -9.36 8.89 -7.70
C ILE A 87 -9.19 8.28 -6.32
N PHE A 88 -10.05 8.65 -5.37
CA PHE A 88 -10.01 8.16 -3.99
C PHE A 88 -10.96 6.99 -3.80
N ASP A 89 -10.46 5.78 -4.11
CA ASP A 89 -11.11 4.48 -3.88
C ASP A 89 -10.29 3.60 -2.90
N ARG A 90 -9.19 4.17 -2.37
CA ARG A 90 -8.22 3.44 -1.57
C ARG A 90 -7.39 4.36 -0.68
N ILE A 91 -6.84 3.81 0.39
CA ILE A 91 -5.85 4.46 1.25
C ILE A 91 -4.69 3.49 1.49
N LEU A 92 -3.46 4.02 1.49
CA LEU A 92 -2.25 3.26 1.76
C LEU A 92 -1.76 3.53 3.17
N ILE A 93 -1.61 2.47 3.95
CA ILE A 93 -0.85 2.50 5.21
C ILE A 93 0.46 1.76 4.99
N ARG A 94 1.58 2.38 5.38
CA ARG A 94 2.92 1.81 5.22
C ARG A 94 3.50 1.56 6.59
N VAL A 95 3.72 0.29 6.91
CA VAL A 95 4.46 -0.11 8.11
C VAL A 95 5.89 -0.37 7.66
N LYS A 96 6.86 0.37 8.21
CA LYS A 96 8.23 0.36 7.68
C LYS A 96 9.24 0.40 8.81
N ASN A 97 10.17 -0.56 8.78
CA ASN A 97 11.35 -0.52 9.62
C ASN A 97 12.44 0.33 8.97
N LYS A 98 13.18 1.08 9.78
CA LYS A 98 14.40 1.74 9.31
C LYS A 98 15.43 0.72 8.86
N LEU A 99 16.20 1.07 7.85
CA LEU A 99 17.25 0.25 7.24
C LEU A 99 18.63 0.70 7.71
N ASP A 100 18.75 1.09 8.98
CA ASP A 100 19.99 1.67 9.53
C ASP A 100 21.18 0.70 9.50
N PHE A 101 20.93 -0.57 9.16
CA PHE A 101 21.91 -1.64 9.01
C PHE A 101 22.35 -1.89 7.55
N ILE A 102 21.71 -1.27 6.55
CA ILE A 102 22.20 -1.39 5.17
C ILE A 102 23.46 -0.54 5.05
N ILE A 103 24.58 -1.20 4.76
CA ILE A 103 25.89 -0.58 4.62
C ILE A 103 26.07 -0.20 3.15
N ASP A 104 25.92 1.10 2.86
CA ASP A 104 26.01 1.65 1.49
C ASP A 104 27.37 1.39 0.81
N GLU A 105 28.40 1.08 1.59
CA GLU A 105 29.77 0.82 1.11
C GLU A 105 30.01 -0.63 0.66
N LEU A 106 29.08 -1.56 0.93
CA LEU A 106 29.21 -2.94 0.49
C LEU A 106 28.82 -3.10 -0.98
N ASP A 107 29.55 -3.94 -1.72
CA ASP A 107 29.13 -4.33 -3.06
C ASP A 107 27.77 -5.07 -3.05
N GLU A 108 27.13 -5.18 -4.22
CA GLU A 108 25.78 -5.73 -4.35
C GLU A 108 25.67 -7.18 -3.82
N VAL A 109 26.73 -7.99 -3.95
CA VAL A 109 26.73 -9.39 -3.51
C VAL A 109 26.81 -9.46 -1.99
N LEU A 110 27.72 -8.69 -1.38
CA LEU A 110 27.85 -8.61 0.08
C LEU A 110 26.60 -8.03 0.73
N ASN A 111 26.02 -6.99 0.14
CA ASN A 111 24.75 -6.43 0.60
C ASN A 111 23.61 -7.46 0.52
N PHE A 112 23.51 -8.22 -0.57
CA PHE A 112 22.54 -9.31 -0.68
C PHE A 112 22.74 -10.36 0.42
N ILE A 113 23.97 -10.83 0.65
CA ILE A 113 24.27 -11.84 1.68
C ILE A 113 23.91 -11.31 3.07
N HIS A 114 24.32 -10.08 3.39
CA HIS A 114 24.04 -9.45 4.66
C HIS A 114 22.53 -9.33 4.93
N ILE A 115 21.77 -8.83 3.95
CA ILE A 115 20.31 -8.75 4.05
C ILE A 115 19.68 -10.13 4.23
N ARG A 116 20.16 -11.15 3.51
CA ARG A 116 19.66 -12.53 3.67
C ARG A 116 19.95 -13.09 5.04
N GLN A 117 21.10 -12.77 5.63
CA GLN A 117 21.44 -13.15 7.00
C GLN A 117 20.50 -12.46 7.99
N LEU A 118 20.26 -11.17 7.86
CA LEU A 118 19.32 -10.47 8.74
C LEU A 118 17.91 -11.07 8.64
N ILE A 119 17.44 -11.37 7.41
CA ILE A 119 16.16 -12.06 7.19
C ILE A 119 16.19 -13.46 7.86
N HIS A 120 17.33 -14.13 7.90
CA HIS A 120 17.43 -15.39 8.64
C HIS A 120 17.35 -15.17 10.16
N GLU A 121 17.93 -14.09 10.67
CA GLU A 121 17.91 -13.64 12.07
C GLU A 121 16.59 -12.99 12.49
N LYS A 122 15.54 -13.08 11.66
CA LYS A 122 14.18 -12.60 11.94
C LYS A 122 14.03 -11.10 12.17
N PHE A 123 14.89 -10.27 11.58
CA PHE A 123 14.82 -8.81 11.79
C PHE A 123 13.47 -8.17 11.40
N ILE A 124 12.70 -8.78 10.49
CA ILE A 124 11.39 -8.29 10.06
C ILE A 124 10.21 -8.87 10.88
N GLU A 125 10.47 -9.70 11.89
CA GLU A 125 9.38 -10.34 12.66
C GLU A 125 8.49 -9.28 13.33
N ASN A 126 9.10 -8.25 13.90
CA ASN A 126 8.35 -7.14 14.49
C ASN A 126 7.58 -6.34 13.44
N LEU A 127 8.12 -6.18 12.23
CA LEU A 127 7.38 -5.55 11.12
C LEU A 127 6.10 -6.32 10.79
N ILE A 128 6.16 -7.65 10.73
CA ILE A 128 4.99 -8.51 10.48
C ILE A 128 3.98 -8.35 11.63
N LYS A 129 4.43 -8.43 12.89
CA LYS A 129 3.55 -8.26 14.07
C LYS A 129 2.89 -6.89 14.12
N ASP A 130 3.64 -5.82 13.86
CA ASP A 130 3.14 -4.46 13.78
C ASP A 130 2.09 -4.34 12.67
N THR A 131 2.37 -4.91 11.50
CA THR A 131 1.44 -4.93 10.35
C THR A 131 0.11 -5.60 10.71
N LEU A 132 0.15 -6.76 11.38
CA LEU A 132 -1.05 -7.48 11.83
C LEU A 132 -1.80 -6.71 12.92
N THR A 133 -1.09 -5.96 13.77
CA THR A 133 -1.71 -5.08 14.76
C THR A 133 -2.47 -3.94 14.07
N VAL A 134 -1.85 -3.30 13.08
CA VAL A 134 -2.49 -2.26 12.27
C VAL A 134 -3.69 -2.80 11.50
N GLN A 135 -3.59 -4.01 10.94
CA GLN A 135 -4.71 -4.69 10.28
C GLN A 135 -5.92 -4.78 11.21
N LYS A 136 -5.74 -5.29 12.44
CA LYS A 136 -6.82 -5.43 13.42
C LYS A 136 -7.44 -4.09 13.77
N THR A 137 -6.63 -3.05 13.97
CA THR A 137 -7.13 -1.70 14.21
C THR A 137 -7.97 -1.16 13.05
N ILE A 138 -7.57 -1.41 11.80
CA ILE A 138 -8.34 -1.03 10.61
C ILE A 138 -9.69 -1.77 10.59
N GLU A 139 -9.67 -3.08 10.83
CA GLU A 139 -10.89 -3.91 10.89
C GLU A 139 -11.85 -3.42 11.98
N GLU A 140 -11.36 -3.10 13.17
CA GLU A 140 -12.15 -2.57 14.29
C GLU A 140 -12.74 -1.18 14.01
N ILE A 141 -11.95 -0.27 13.43
CA ILE A 141 -12.39 1.11 13.19
C ILE A 141 -13.37 1.16 12.01
N PHE A 142 -13.01 0.52 10.90
CA PHE A 142 -13.65 0.72 9.60
C PHE A 142 -14.58 -0.43 9.20
N HIS A 143 -14.53 -1.57 9.87
CA HIS A 143 -15.27 -2.80 9.53
C HIS A 143 -14.96 -3.33 8.12
N ILE A 144 -13.71 -3.18 7.70
CA ILE A 144 -13.20 -3.67 6.41
C ILE A 144 -11.92 -4.46 6.65
N LYS A 145 -11.76 -5.54 5.90
CA LYS A 145 -10.54 -6.34 5.84
C LYS A 145 -9.58 -5.72 4.82
N PRO A 146 -8.47 -5.09 5.25
CA PRO A 146 -7.52 -4.53 4.31
C PRO A 146 -6.73 -5.64 3.61
N VAL A 147 -6.15 -5.30 2.46
CA VAL A 147 -5.24 -6.17 1.72
C VAL A 147 -3.81 -5.81 2.09
N ILE A 148 -2.98 -6.80 2.41
CA ILE A 148 -1.62 -6.55 2.91
C ILE A 148 -0.61 -7.19 1.96
N PHE A 149 0.42 -6.45 1.57
CA PHE A 149 1.58 -6.97 0.84
C PHE A 149 2.86 -6.66 1.58
N TYR A 150 3.69 -7.68 1.84
CA TYR A 150 5.07 -7.43 2.23
C TYR A 150 5.94 -7.27 0.99
N THR A 151 6.77 -6.22 0.98
CA THR A 151 7.52 -5.77 -0.20
C THR A 151 8.81 -6.55 -0.48
N GLY A 152 9.13 -7.54 0.35
CA GLY A 152 10.35 -8.33 0.23
C GLY A 152 11.55 -7.81 1.01
N LEU A 153 11.47 -6.68 1.74
CA LEU A 153 12.60 -6.17 2.53
C LEU A 153 12.21 -5.65 3.92
N ASN A 154 11.76 -4.41 4.04
CA ASN A 154 11.57 -3.73 5.34
C ASN A 154 10.23 -3.01 5.45
N GLU A 155 9.31 -3.31 4.54
CA GLU A 155 8.05 -2.59 4.43
C GLU A 155 6.91 -3.56 4.12
N CYS A 156 5.79 -3.33 4.81
CA CYS A 156 4.48 -3.86 4.47
C CYS A 156 3.58 -2.71 3.99
N LEU A 157 2.80 -3.00 2.96
CA LEU A 157 1.81 -2.11 2.38
C LEU A 157 0.43 -2.65 2.74
N ILE A 158 -0.38 -1.84 3.41
CA ILE A 158 -1.75 -2.18 3.78
C ILE A 158 -2.67 -1.28 2.96
N PHE A 159 -3.45 -1.90 2.08
CA PHE A 159 -4.41 -1.27 1.19
C PHE A 159 -5.78 -1.35 1.84
N ILE A 160 -6.33 -0.18 2.12
CA ILE A 160 -7.69 -0.02 2.59
C ILE A 160 -8.53 0.34 1.37
N LEU A 161 -9.41 -0.56 0.91
CA LEU A 161 -10.18 -0.40 -0.34
C LEU A 161 -11.65 -0.09 -0.02
N PHE A 162 -12.25 0.84 -0.75
CA PHE A 162 -13.62 1.29 -0.56
C PHE A 162 -14.18 1.90 -1.86
N ASP A 163 -15.48 2.18 -1.90
CA ASP A 163 -16.08 2.80 -3.08
C ASP A 163 -15.60 4.24 -3.28
N GLU A 164 -15.43 4.66 -4.53
CA GLU A 164 -14.90 5.98 -4.88
C GLU A 164 -15.65 7.13 -4.18
N ILE A 165 -14.89 8.06 -3.61
CA ILE A 165 -15.40 9.29 -2.99
C ILE A 165 -14.69 10.52 -3.54
N LYS A 166 -15.35 11.67 -3.40
CA LYS A 166 -14.73 12.99 -3.61
C LYS A 166 -14.38 13.60 -2.25
N LEU A 167 -13.21 14.21 -2.19
CA LEU A 167 -12.67 14.85 -0.99
C LEU A 167 -12.42 16.33 -1.31
N ASP A 168 -12.86 17.21 -0.41
CA ASP A 168 -12.58 18.65 -0.51
C ASP A 168 -11.18 18.96 0.04
N ASN A 169 -10.69 18.16 1.01
CA ASN A 169 -9.42 18.38 1.69
C ASN A 169 -8.53 17.11 1.71
N PRO A 170 -8.24 16.48 0.56
CA PRO A 170 -7.67 15.12 0.51
C PRO A 170 -6.36 14.97 1.29
N TYR A 171 -5.43 15.91 1.19
CA TYR A 171 -4.16 15.86 1.93
C TYR A 171 -4.36 15.86 3.46
N LEU A 172 -5.20 16.76 3.98
CA LEU A 172 -5.46 16.83 5.42
C LEU A 172 -6.25 15.60 5.89
N THR A 173 -7.22 15.16 5.10
CA THR A 173 -8.04 13.98 5.38
C THR A 173 -7.19 12.73 5.54
N LEU A 174 -6.28 12.47 4.60
CA LEU A 174 -5.38 11.32 4.66
C LEU A 174 -4.45 11.40 5.88
N ASN A 175 -3.89 12.58 6.18
CA ASN A 175 -3.07 12.78 7.37
C ASN A 175 -3.83 12.51 8.69
N TYR A 176 -5.11 12.86 8.76
CA TYR A 176 -5.94 12.55 9.92
C TYR A 176 -6.24 11.05 10.05
N ILE A 177 -6.46 10.36 8.94
CA ILE A 177 -6.67 8.90 8.92
C ILE A 177 -5.41 8.18 9.39
N TYR A 178 -4.24 8.62 8.92
CA TYR A 178 -2.95 8.09 9.34
C TYR A 178 -2.74 8.24 10.85
N LYS A 179 -2.96 9.43 11.40
CA LYS A 179 -2.88 9.70 12.85
C LYS A 179 -3.93 8.93 13.65
N LEU A 180 -5.12 8.72 13.10
CA LEU A 180 -6.16 7.91 13.72
C LEU A 180 -5.70 6.46 13.89
N ILE A 181 -5.15 5.86 12.83
CA ILE A 181 -4.67 4.47 12.84
C ILE A 181 -3.44 4.34 13.74
N GLU A 182 -2.47 5.26 13.64
CA GLU A 182 -1.28 5.27 14.50
C GLU A 182 -1.65 5.35 15.99
N ASN A 183 -2.53 6.28 16.37
CA ASN A 183 -2.95 6.45 17.77
C ASN A 183 -3.69 5.24 18.33
N ASN A 184 -4.55 4.59 17.54
CA ASN A 184 -5.34 3.46 18.01
C ASN A 184 -4.53 2.15 17.98
N SER A 185 -3.62 1.97 17.03
CA SER A 185 -2.75 0.79 16.96
C SER A 185 -1.55 0.84 17.91
N LYS A 186 -1.12 2.06 18.30
CA LYS A 186 0.12 2.32 19.07
C LYS A 186 1.40 1.83 18.38
N VAL A 187 1.34 1.58 17.08
CA VAL A 187 2.48 1.16 16.27
C VAL A 187 3.23 2.38 15.77
N THR A 188 4.50 2.52 16.16
CA THR A 188 5.34 3.69 15.85
C THR A 188 6.14 3.53 14.55
N THR A 189 6.13 2.34 13.96
CA THR A 189 6.77 2.03 12.66
C THR A 189 5.94 2.52 11.47
N ILE A 190 4.79 3.14 11.74
CA ILE A 190 4.00 3.85 10.74
C ILE A 190 4.49 5.30 10.65
N ASN A 191 5.51 5.58 9.85
CA ASN A 191 6.05 6.93 9.73
C ASN A 191 5.56 7.64 8.46
N TYR A 192 4.80 8.72 8.66
CA TYR A 192 4.24 9.56 7.58
C TYR A 192 4.87 10.95 7.48
N GLU A 193 5.74 11.35 8.42
CA GLU A 193 6.21 12.74 8.55
C GLU A 193 6.94 13.28 7.31
N ASN A 194 7.42 12.39 6.43
CA ASN A 194 8.14 12.73 5.20
C ASN A 194 7.51 12.11 3.94
N MET A 195 6.23 11.74 4.00
CA MET A 195 5.53 11.11 2.88
C MET A 195 4.33 11.95 2.45
N ASP A 196 4.37 12.49 1.22
CA ASP A 196 3.18 13.08 0.63
C ASP A 196 2.16 11.97 0.31
N PRO A 197 1.00 11.94 0.99
CA PRO A 197 0.01 10.90 0.78
C PRO A 197 -0.47 10.77 -0.67
N LEU A 198 -0.42 11.83 -1.48
CA LEU A 198 -1.02 11.89 -2.81
C LEU A 198 -0.09 11.46 -3.95
N THR A 199 1.22 11.38 -3.69
CA THR A 199 2.24 11.02 -4.70
C THR A 199 2.94 9.70 -4.39
N GLN A 200 2.32 8.85 -3.57
CA GLN A 200 2.90 7.57 -3.16
C GLN A 200 3.17 6.67 -4.37
N ASN A 201 4.37 6.10 -4.41
CA ASN A 201 4.73 5.00 -5.30
C ASN A 201 4.97 3.74 -4.46
N ILE A 202 4.33 2.65 -4.85
CA ILE A 202 4.41 1.36 -4.17
C ILE A 202 5.15 0.36 -5.03
N ARG A 203 5.86 -0.58 -4.40
CA ARG A 203 6.40 -1.73 -5.14
C ARG A 203 5.23 -2.48 -5.77
N LEU A 204 5.34 -2.77 -7.07
CA LEU A 204 4.30 -3.50 -7.77
C LEU A 204 4.11 -4.88 -7.10
N PRO A 205 2.90 -5.27 -6.69
CA PRO A 205 2.64 -6.59 -6.11
C PRO A 205 3.15 -7.72 -7.01
N HIS A 206 3.71 -8.77 -6.40
CA HIS A 206 4.39 -9.90 -7.05
C HIS A 206 5.69 -9.56 -7.78
N SER A 207 6.14 -8.30 -7.82
CA SER A 207 7.47 -7.95 -8.35
C SER A 207 8.58 -8.32 -7.38
N LYS A 208 9.77 -8.60 -7.92
CA LYS A 208 10.94 -8.95 -7.12
C LYS A 208 11.59 -7.70 -6.54
N ASN A 209 11.89 -7.73 -5.24
CA ASN A 209 12.86 -6.83 -4.64
C ASN A 209 14.26 -7.28 -5.05
N ILE A 210 14.98 -6.45 -5.80
CA ILE A 210 16.28 -6.85 -6.35
C ILE A 210 17.33 -7.03 -5.25
N THR A 211 17.26 -6.20 -4.20
CA THR A 211 18.20 -6.22 -3.08
C THR A 211 18.09 -7.49 -2.24
N SER A 212 16.87 -7.92 -1.88
CA SER A 212 16.67 -9.13 -1.06
C SER A 212 16.41 -10.40 -1.88
N ARG A 213 16.12 -10.24 -3.17
CA ARG A 213 15.65 -11.26 -4.11
C ARG A 213 14.33 -11.94 -3.72
N LEU A 214 13.58 -11.37 -2.78
CA LEU A 214 12.24 -11.83 -2.41
C LEU A 214 11.18 -11.15 -3.29
N TYR A 215 10.11 -11.88 -3.59
CA TYR A 215 8.96 -11.36 -4.31
C TYR A 215 7.97 -10.74 -3.32
N ALA A 216 7.37 -9.62 -3.73
CA ALA A 216 6.32 -9.00 -2.95
C ALA A 216 5.06 -9.86 -2.99
N HIS A 217 4.59 -10.36 -1.86
CA HIS A 217 3.40 -11.22 -1.80
C HIS A 217 2.43 -10.74 -0.75
N GLU A 218 1.18 -11.14 -0.92
CA GLU A 218 0.15 -10.92 0.08
C GLU A 218 0.60 -11.50 1.42
N LEU A 219 0.34 -10.83 2.54
CA LEU A 219 0.52 -11.35 3.89
C LEU A 219 -0.83 -11.75 4.45
N LYS A 220 -0.99 -13.00 4.90
CA LYS A 220 -2.24 -13.47 5.52
C LYS A 220 -2.16 -13.39 7.03
N GLU A 221 -3.32 -13.20 7.66
CA GLU A 221 -3.48 -12.97 9.11
C GLU A 221 -2.85 -14.06 10.00
N ASN A 222 -2.88 -15.32 9.55
CA ASN A 222 -2.39 -16.48 10.30
C ASN A 222 -1.02 -16.98 9.84
N GLU A 223 -0.35 -16.28 8.93
CA GLU A 223 0.95 -16.72 8.45
C GLU A 223 2.04 -16.36 9.46
N ASP A 224 2.84 -17.37 9.82
CA ASP A 224 4.03 -17.11 10.63
C ASP A 224 5.16 -16.52 9.78
N TYR A 225 6.22 -16.09 10.45
CA TYR A 225 7.42 -15.55 9.81
C TYR A 225 8.02 -16.48 8.74
N THR A 226 8.14 -17.77 9.05
CA THR A 226 8.82 -18.75 8.21
C THR A 226 8.00 -19.06 6.97
N GLU A 227 6.70 -19.24 7.13
CA GLU A 227 5.73 -19.40 6.04
C GLU A 227 5.77 -18.20 5.09
N THR A 228 5.71 -17.00 5.67
CA THR A 228 5.79 -15.72 4.96
C THR A 228 7.06 -15.66 4.09
N ILE A 229 8.25 -15.85 4.69
CA ILE A 229 9.52 -15.80 3.97
C ILE A 229 9.64 -16.90 2.92
N ASN A 230 9.13 -18.11 3.18
CA ASN A 230 9.18 -19.21 2.22
C ASN A 230 8.30 -18.94 1.00
N LYS A 231 7.09 -18.44 1.20
CA LYS A 231 6.20 -18.01 0.11
C LYS A 231 6.90 -16.96 -0.78
N MET A 232 7.59 -16.00 -0.15
CA MET A 232 8.24 -14.90 -0.86
C MET A 232 9.46 -15.27 -1.70
N LYS A 233 10.01 -16.47 -1.53
CA LYS A 233 11.06 -16.99 -2.41
C LYS A 233 10.51 -17.39 -3.78
N SER A 234 9.20 -17.61 -3.88
CA SER A 234 8.55 -18.11 -5.09
C SER A 234 8.02 -16.96 -5.96
N PRO A 235 8.17 -17.03 -7.29
CA PRO A 235 7.46 -16.14 -8.21
C PRO A 235 6.01 -16.57 -8.45
N ASN A 236 5.56 -17.71 -7.88
CA ASN A 236 4.21 -18.22 -8.11
C ASN A 236 3.19 -17.35 -7.40
N ILE A 237 2.16 -16.97 -8.12
CA ILE A 237 1.04 -16.20 -7.61
C ILE A 237 0.00 -17.21 -7.14
N THR A 238 -0.27 -17.20 -5.84
CA THR A 238 -1.34 -17.98 -5.23
C THR A 238 -2.67 -17.29 -5.49
N ASP A 239 -3.77 -18.06 -5.45
CA ASP A 239 -5.11 -17.54 -5.60
C ASP A 239 -5.33 -16.37 -4.61
N TYR A 240 -5.61 -15.21 -5.19
CA TYR A 240 -5.75 -13.94 -4.51
C TYR A 240 -7.15 -13.43 -4.78
N THR A 241 -7.84 -13.05 -3.71
CA THR A 241 -9.19 -12.52 -3.82
C THR A 241 -9.38 -11.42 -2.81
N ILE A 242 -9.74 -10.24 -3.30
CA ILE A 242 -10.19 -9.13 -2.48
C ILE A 242 -11.64 -9.43 -2.11
N PRO A 243 -11.95 -9.62 -0.82
CA PRO A 243 -13.33 -9.87 -0.42
C PRO A 243 -14.19 -8.66 -0.80
N LYS A 244 -15.42 -8.90 -1.24
CA LYS A 244 -16.44 -7.84 -1.33
C LYS A 244 -16.82 -7.43 0.09
N GLN A 245 -16.87 -6.13 0.35
CA GLN A 245 -17.06 -5.56 1.69
C GLN A 245 -17.97 -4.34 1.60
N ASP A 246 -18.72 -4.07 2.67
CA ASP A 246 -19.52 -2.86 2.79
C ASP A 246 -18.60 -1.66 3.12
N SER A 247 -18.57 -0.68 2.22
CA SER A 247 -17.74 0.52 2.33
C SER A 247 -18.42 1.65 3.11
N THR A 248 -19.69 1.49 3.52
CA THR A 248 -20.50 2.58 4.08
C THR A 248 -19.84 3.22 5.29
N ARG A 249 -19.39 2.40 6.25
CA ARG A 249 -18.80 2.89 7.50
C ARG A 249 -17.50 3.66 7.28
N ILE A 250 -16.58 3.12 6.48
CA ILE A 250 -15.34 3.83 6.16
C ILE A 250 -15.61 5.15 5.44
N ILE A 251 -16.54 5.16 4.49
CA ILE A 251 -16.92 6.37 3.76
C ILE A 251 -17.51 7.43 4.70
N GLU A 252 -18.35 7.04 5.66
CA GLU A 252 -18.89 7.96 6.67
C GLU A 252 -17.78 8.58 7.52
N ILE A 253 -16.82 7.77 7.99
CA ILE A 253 -15.68 8.25 8.77
C ILE A 253 -14.79 9.18 7.94
N ILE A 254 -14.47 8.82 6.69
CA ILE A 254 -13.64 9.66 5.82
C ILE A 254 -14.34 10.99 5.55
N LYS A 255 -15.63 10.99 5.21
CA LYS A 255 -16.40 12.22 4.98
C LYS A 255 -16.47 13.11 6.23
N TYR A 256 -16.65 12.51 7.40
CA TYR A 256 -16.63 13.25 8.66
C TYR A 256 -15.28 13.95 8.88
N ILE A 257 -14.18 13.25 8.62
CA ILE A 257 -12.83 13.82 8.71
C ILE A 257 -12.68 14.97 7.72
N ASP A 258 -13.03 14.75 6.46
CA ASP A 258 -12.85 15.70 5.36
C ASP A 258 -13.61 17.02 5.59
N GLN A 259 -14.87 16.93 6.05
CA GLN A 259 -15.71 18.08 6.40
C GLN A 259 -15.21 18.90 7.60
N ASN A 260 -14.27 18.35 8.37
CA ASN A 260 -13.75 18.97 9.59
C ASN A 260 -12.22 19.15 9.58
N ALA A 261 -11.54 18.79 8.50
CA ALA A 261 -10.09 18.73 8.42
C ALA A 261 -9.43 20.11 8.60
N ASP A 262 -10.10 21.17 8.13
CA ASP A 262 -9.69 22.57 8.23
C ASP A 262 -9.89 23.18 9.64
N LYS A 263 -10.70 22.55 10.50
CA LYS A 263 -11.09 23.08 11.83
C LYS A 263 -10.18 22.64 12.99
N LYS A 264 -8.92 22.26 12.71
CA LYS A 264 -8.00 21.66 13.71
C LYS A 264 -8.66 20.47 14.43
N LEU A 265 -9.20 19.54 13.67
CA LEU A 265 -9.82 18.33 14.17
C LEU A 265 -8.87 17.59 15.13
N ARG A 266 -9.40 17.06 16.23
CA ARG A 266 -8.65 16.25 17.20
C ARG A 266 -9.04 14.80 17.03
N ILE A 267 -8.08 13.87 17.16
CA ILE A 267 -8.35 12.42 17.07
C ILE A 267 -9.43 11.98 18.06
N ALA A 268 -9.45 12.54 19.27
CA ALA A 268 -10.51 12.27 20.25
C ALA A 268 -11.94 12.58 19.74
N ARG A 269 -12.11 13.58 18.85
CA ARG A 269 -13.42 13.88 18.26
C ARG A 269 -13.80 12.86 17.18
N ILE A 270 -12.83 12.38 16.42
CA ILE A 270 -13.04 11.31 15.43
C ILE A 270 -13.43 10.02 16.16
N ASN A 271 -12.72 9.65 17.23
CA ASN A 271 -13.07 8.49 18.05
C ASN A 271 -14.50 8.60 18.63
N LYS A 272 -14.88 9.77 19.17
CA LYS A 272 -16.26 9.97 19.65
C LYS A 272 -17.31 9.80 18.54
N PHE A 273 -17.00 10.21 17.32
CA PHE A 273 -17.88 9.98 16.18
C PHE A 273 -18.00 8.48 15.85
N ILE A 274 -16.87 7.76 15.83
CA ILE A 274 -16.83 6.30 15.64
C ILE A 274 -17.66 5.58 16.71
N ASP A 275 -17.55 5.98 17.98
CA ASP A 275 -18.34 5.42 19.08
C ASP A 275 -19.84 5.62 18.84
N SER A 276 -20.25 6.80 18.38
CA SER A 276 -21.66 7.07 18.05
C SER A 276 -22.19 6.24 16.87
N LEU A 277 -21.32 5.82 15.93
CA LEU A 277 -21.69 4.89 14.87
C LEU A 277 -21.89 3.47 15.42
N ASN A 278 -21.10 3.07 16.41
CA ASN A 278 -21.24 1.77 17.06
C ASN A 278 -22.57 1.67 17.83
N GLU A 279 -22.93 2.71 18.57
CA GLU A 279 -24.20 2.78 19.32
C GLU A 279 -25.40 2.64 18.37
N LYS A 280 -25.44 3.40 17.27
CA LYS A 280 -26.52 3.33 16.26
C LYS A 280 -26.66 1.97 15.59
N ASN A 281 -25.57 1.24 15.43
CA ASN A 281 -25.60 -0.11 14.83
C ASN A 281 -26.12 -1.15 15.82
N ASN A 282 -25.87 -0.98 17.12
CA ASN A 282 -26.42 -1.86 18.15
C ASN A 282 -27.93 -1.66 18.31
N GLU A 283 -28.42 -0.43 18.27
CA GLU A 283 -29.87 -0.12 18.34
C GLU A 283 -30.68 -0.64 17.14
N LYS A 284 -30.04 -0.90 15.99
CA LYS A 284 -30.71 -1.51 14.81
C LYS A 284 -30.77 -3.03 14.86
N ASN A 285 -30.01 -3.65 15.76
CA ASN A 285 -29.88 -5.11 15.90
C ASN A 285 -30.59 -5.64 17.16
N GLU A 286 -31.21 -4.76 17.96
CA GLU A 286 -32.19 -5.08 19.01
C GLU A 286 -33.63 -4.96 18.48
#